data_AF-A0A8T4MZX7-F1
#
_entry.id   AF-A0A8T4MZX7-F1
#
_cell.length_a   1.000
_cell.length_b   1.000
_cell.length_c   1.000
_cell.angle_alpha   90.00
_cell.angle_beta   90.00
_cell.angle_gamma   90.00
#
_symmetry.space_group_name_H-M   'P 1'
#
loop_
_entity.id
_entity.type
_entity.pdbx_description
1 polymer ?
#
loop_
_entity_poly.entity_id
_entity_poly.type
_entity_poly.pdbx_seq_one_letter_code
_entity_poly.pdbx_strand_id
1 'polypeptide(L)'
;MRGKYLDVVICGPDMSGTSTQIKGIISFFNSINYKVRDLRGTELEALFHAEKFKEFNEGYSNLSKISENKKKEFLFEAYSLMSGFKRESDLMVASCVKNNVSTYINPALADVWILEEPTKRGSGQVNRAIEQNRSEYGEELDGVSAAITHSVYRIDEFLRFRKPFRENNRIIIRSRSEESACYQIYNNNFFRSGISLENYLSLPGHKIAFKSPPTNIFVVCGPKNWKKEEYIKLKEKRSRGRRLDDHEKKVDYQLLVNQRYATDWLENLYKKGTKMYGGKMPEITRFNIYDTPEEIDQKMAKKISLIL
;
A
#
# COMPACT_ATOMS: atom_id res chain seq x y z
N MET A 1 -7.42 -19.17 20.81
CA MET A 1 -7.54 -19.59 19.40
C MET A 1 -7.06 -18.44 18.50
N ARG A 2 -5.81 -18.46 18.01
CA ARG A 2 -5.33 -17.55 16.95
C ARG A 2 -5.49 -18.28 15.62
N GLY A 3 -6.63 -18.09 14.95
CA GLY A 3 -7.02 -18.87 13.76
C GLY A 3 -7.25 -18.05 12.48
N LYS A 4 -7.09 -16.72 12.51
CA LYS A 4 -7.16 -15.87 11.32
C LYS A 4 -6.10 -14.79 11.40
N TYR A 5 -5.30 -14.64 10.35
CA TYR A 5 -4.50 -13.44 10.14
C TYR A 5 -5.41 -12.21 10.02
N LEU A 6 -4.86 -11.03 10.31
CA LEU A 6 -5.51 -9.74 10.09
C LEU A 6 -4.76 -9.00 8.99
N ASP A 7 -5.43 -8.62 7.92
CA ASP A 7 -4.88 -7.83 6.81
C ASP A 7 -5.76 -6.59 6.60
N VAL A 8 -5.26 -5.45 7.04
CA VAL A 8 -5.98 -4.16 6.99
C VAL A 8 -5.35 -3.28 5.92
N VAL A 9 -6.18 -2.87 4.97
CA VAL A 9 -5.84 -1.81 4.02
C VAL A 9 -6.38 -0.50 4.53
N ILE A 10 -5.56 0.55 4.50
CA ILE A 10 -6.00 1.93 4.75
C ILE A 10 -5.91 2.70 3.44
N CYS A 11 -7.01 3.29 3.02
CA CYS A 11 -7.13 3.95 1.72
C CYS A 11 -8.10 5.14 1.77
N GLY A 12 -8.21 5.85 0.66
CA GLY A 12 -9.06 7.03 0.51
C GLY A 12 -8.63 7.84 -0.72
N PRO A 13 -9.41 8.87 -1.12
CA PRO A 13 -8.99 9.82 -2.14
C PRO A 13 -7.72 10.55 -1.69
N ASP A 14 -7.11 11.31 -2.61
CA ASP A 14 -6.00 12.18 -2.21
C ASP A 14 -6.49 13.20 -1.16
N MET A 15 -5.56 13.64 -0.31
CA MET A 15 -5.83 14.39 0.93
C MET A 15 -6.43 13.59 2.09
N SER A 16 -6.71 12.29 1.95
CA SER A 16 -7.24 11.44 3.06
C SER A 16 -6.28 11.23 4.24
N GLY A 17 -4.97 11.36 4.01
CA GLY A 17 -3.96 11.31 5.08
C GLY A 17 -3.46 9.91 5.44
N THR A 18 -3.53 8.93 4.53
CA THR A 18 -3.20 7.51 4.78
C THR A 18 -1.92 7.28 5.59
N SER A 19 -0.86 8.03 5.30
CA SER A 19 0.42 7.93 6.04
C SER A 19 0.29 8.32 7.51
N THR A 20 -0.55 9.30 7.83
CA THR A 20 -0.86 9.71 9.21
C THR A 20 -1.62 8.60 9.92
N GLN A 21 -2.66 8.03 9.31
CA GLN A 21 -3.42 6.94 9.93
C GLN A 21 -2.58 5.68 10.17
N ILE A 22 -1.66 5.35 9.26
CA ILE A 22 -0.71 4.25 9.49
C ILE A 22 0.17 4.52 10.71
N LYS A 23 0.65 5.76 10.91
CA LYS A 23 1.42 6.10 12.11
C LYS A 23 0.58 5.93 13.38
N GLY A 24 -0.69 6.35 13.36
CA GLY A 24 -1.64 6.12 14.45
C GLY A 24 -1.78 4.64 14.80
N ILE A 25 -1.95 3.78 13.78
CA ILE A 25 -2.07 2.32 13.97
C ILE A 25 -0.75 1.69 14.46
N ILE A 26 0.41 2.15 13.99
CA ILE A 26 1.71 1.73 14.52
C ILE A 26 1.81 2.06 16.01
N SER A 27 1.43 3.28 16.41
CA SER A 27 1.43 3.71 17.81
C SER A 27 0.47 2.86 18.66
N PHE A 28 -0.72 2.58 18.15
CA PHE A 28 -1.68 1.69 18.79
C PHE A 28 -1.09 0.31 19.08
N PHE A 29 -0.53 -0.37 18.07
CA PHE A 29 0.04 -1.71 18.26
C PHE A 29 1.22 -1.72 19.23
N ASN A 30 2.10 -0.72 19.15
CA ASN A 30 3.20 -0.59 20.13
C ASN A 30 2.65 -0.40 21.56
N SER A 31 1.58 0.37 21.74
CA SER A 31 0.98 0.60 23.07
C SER A 31 0.39 -0.66 23.72
N ILE A 32 0.05 -1.67 22.92
CA ILE A 32 -0.43 -2.98 23.38
C ILE A 32 0.64 -4.08 23.26
N ASN A 33 1.93 -3.69 23.25
CA ASN A 33 3.10 -4.57 23.26
C ASN A 33 3.27 -5.49 22.03
N TYR A 34 2.67 -5.15 20.89
CA TYR A 34 2.96 -5.86 19.64
C TYR A 34 4.27 -5.38 19.03
N LYS A 35 5.08 -6.30 18.52
CA LYS A 35 6.31 -5.95 17.81
C LYS A 35 5.97 -5.54 16.38
N VAL A 36 6.22 -4.28 16.04
CA VAL A 36 5.93 -3.71 14.72
C VAL A 36 7.21 -3.54 13.90
N ARG A 37 7.22 -4.01 12.64
CA ARG A 37 8.27 -3.72 11.65
C ARG A 37 7.67 -3.08 10.40
N ASP A 38 8.35 -2.06 9.87
CA ASP A 38 7.87 -1.24 8.76
C ASP A 38 8.70 -1.49 7.52
N LEU A 39 8.11 -2.22 6.57
CA LEU A 39 8.70 -2.56 5.29
C LEU A 39 8.40 -1.51 4.21
N ARG A 40 7.75 -0.38 4.52
CA ARG A 40 7.48 0.63 3.48
C ARG A 40 8.76 1.26 2.97
N GLY A 41 8.78 1.68 1.71
CA GLY A 41 9.95 2.26 1.06
C GLY A 41 10.48 1.39 -0.06
N THR A 42 11.79 1.52 -0.27
CA THR A 42 12.55 0.86 -1.33
C THR A 42 12.96 -0.56 -0.93
N GLU A 43 13.74 -1.19 -1.79
CA GLU A 43 14.24 -2.55 -1.56
C GLU A 43 15.23 -2.56 -0.38
N LEU A 44 15.87 -1.42 -0.08
CA LEU A 44 16.73 -1.24 1.09
C LEU A 44 15.95 -1.36 2.40
N GLU A 45 14.77 -0.75 2.49
CA GLU A 45 13.92 -0.86 3.68
C GLU A 45 13.45 -2.30 3.89
N ALA A 46 13.20 -3.05 2.81
CA ALA A 46 12.90 -4.48 2.91
C ALA A 46 14.13 -5.29 3.36
N LEU A 47 15.26 -5.12 2.68
CA LEU A 47 16.52 -5.80 2.97
C LEU A 47 16.98 -5.57 4.40
N PHE A 48 16.76 -4.37 4.96
CA PHE A 48 17.10 -4.07 6.35
C PHE A 48 16.57 -5.12 7.32
N HIS A 49 15.42 -5.74 7.05
CA HIS A 49 14.82 -6.75 7.92
C HIS A 49 15.30 -8.19 7.69
N ALA A 50 16.21 -8.43 6.74
CA ALA A 50 16.69 -9.76 6.43
C ALA A 50 17.60 -10.34 7.52
N GLU A 51 17.63 -11.66 7.66
CA GLU A 51 18.40 -12.34 8.71
C GLU A 51 19.90 -12.03 8.64
N LYS A 52 20.43 -11.87 7.42
CA LYS A 52 21.83 -11.51 7.20
C LYS A 52 22.21 -10.17 7.85
N PHE A 53 21.26 -9.23 7.97
CA PHE A 53 21.49 -7.90 8.54
C PHE A 53 21.07 -7.81 10.02
N LYS A 54 20.99 -8.94 10.72
CA LYS A 54 20.54 -8.99 12.13
C LYS A 54 21.31 -8.00 13.02
N GLU A 55 22.63 -7.86 12.84
CA GLU A 55 23.47 -6.94 13.63
C GLU A 55 23.07 -5.46 13.48
N PHE A 56 22.45 -5.10 12.36
CA PHE A 56 21.94 -3.76 12.08
C PHE A 56 20.48 -3.59 12.52
N ASN A 57 19.67 -4.65 12.43
CA ASN A 57 18.21 -4.54 12.52
C ASN A 57 17.58 -5.04 13.81
N GLU A 58 18.37 -5.66 14.70
CA GLU A 58 17.88 -6.16 15.98
C GLU A 58 17.40 -5.01 16.87
N GLY A 59 16.17 -5.11 17.37
CA GLY A 59 15.54 -4.05 18.18
C GLY A 59 14.97 -2.87 17.39
N TYR A 60 15.23 -2.75 16.08
CA TYR A 60 14.76 -1.61 15.27
C TYR A 60 13.56 -1.96 14.39
N SER A 61 12.58 -1.06 14.37
CA SER A 61 11.36 -1.23 13.56
C SER A 61 11.56 -0.85 12.09
N ASN A 62 12.58 -0.06 11.75
CA ASN A 62 12.91 0.37 10.38
C ASN A 62 14.32 1.00 10.32
N LEU A 63 14.81 1.20 9.09
CA LEU A 63 16.14 1.73 8.78
C LEU A 63 16.38 3.16 9.28
N SER A 64 15.34 3.98 9.43
CA SER A 64 15.55 5.38 9.86
C SER A 64 15.84 5.52 11.36
N LYS A 65 15.75 4.44 12.15
CA LYS A 65 15.98 4.44 13.60
C LYS A 65 17.40 4.05 14.02
N ILE A 66 18.25 3.61 13.10
CA ILE A 66 19.64 3.25 13.42
C ILE A 66 20.56 4.47 13.32
N SER A 67 21.74 4.41 13.96
CA SER A 67 22.74 5.49 13.89
C SER A 67 23.31 5.64 12.48
N GLU A 68 23.75 6.85 12.12
CA GLU A 68 24.28 7.14 10.79
C GLU A 68 25.51 6.29 10.42
N ASN A 69 26.37 5.94 11.37
CA ASN A 69 27.52 5.06 11.12
C ASN A 69 27.06 3.64 10.76
N LYS A 70 26.19 3.02 11.58
CA LYS A 70 25.60 1.71 11.29
C LYS A 70 24.83 1.71 9.97
N LYS A 71 24.17 2.82 9.66
CA LYS A 71 23.41 2.99 8.42
C LYS A 71 24.31 2.98 7.20
N LYS A 72 25.47 3.66 7.25
CA LYS A 72 26.45 3.64 6.15
C LYS A 72 27.00 2.24 5.92
N GLU A 73 27.34 1.52 6.99
CA GLU A 73 27.80 0.12 6.93
C GLU A 73 26.74 -0.78 6.29
N PHE A 74 25.50 -0.74 6.79
CA PHE A 74 24.37 -1.45 6.20
C PHE A 74 24.18 -1.13 4.72
N LEU A 75 24.18 0.16 4.35
CA LEU A 75 23.96 0.59 2.97
C LEU A 75 25.04 0.07 2.02
N PHE A 76 26.29 0.03 2.47
CA PHE A 76 27.39 -0.53 1.69
C PHE A 76 27.20 -2.02 1.43
N GLU A 77 26.83 -2.79 2.46
CA GLU A 77 26.57 -4.22 2.31
C GLU A 77 25.31 -4.50 1.47
N ALA A 78 24.23 -3.78 1.70
CA ALA A 78 23.00 -3.89 0.92
C ALA A 78 23.25 -3.53 -0.56
N TYR A 79 24.06 -2.51 -0.82
CA TYR A 79 24.48 -2.18 -2.19
C TYR A 79 25.24 -3.33 -2.86
N SER A 80 26.11 -4.03 -2.13
CA SER A 80 26.83 -5.19 -2.71
C SER A 80 25.89 -6.30 -3.19
N LEU A 81 24.77 -6.53 -2.48
CA LEU A 81 23.73 -7.49 -2.86
C LEU A 81 22.92 -7.06 -4.09
N MET A 82 22.65 -5.75 -4.18
CA MET A 82 21.79 -5.18 -5.24
C MET A 82 22.55 -4.72 -6.49
N SER A 83 23.89 -4.70 -6.46
CA SER A 83 24.74 -4.35 -7.61
C SER A 83 25.49 -5.55 -8.20
N GLY A 84 25.34 -6.74 -7.62
CA GLY A 84 26.10 -7.93 -8.00
C GLY A 84 27.60 -7.82 -7.69
N PHE A 85 28.02 -6.90 -6.83
CA PHE A 85 29.41 -6.49 -6.63
C PHE A 85 30.37 -7.70 -6.51
N LYS A 86 31.29 -7.83 -7.48
CA LYS A 86 32.32 -8.89 -7.59
C LYS A 86 31.77 -10.33 -7.75
N ARG A 87 30.52 -10.52 -8.19
CA ARG A 87 29.92 -11.83 -8.44
C ARG A 87 29.13 -11.81 -9.73
N GLU A 88 29.28 -12.84 -10.57
CA GLU A 88 28.34 -13.14 -11.66
C GLU A 88 27.04 -13.75 -11.08
N SER A 89 26.46 -13.12 -10.05
CA SER A 89 25.27 -13.60 -9.36
C SER A 89 24.11 -12.64 -9.54
N ASP A 90 22.90 -13.19 -9.56
CA ASP A 90 21.66 -12.41 -9.58
C ASP A 90 21.61 -11.38 -8.44
N LEU A 91 20.88 -10.29 -8.69
CA LEU A 91 20.60 -9.28 -7.68
C LEU A 91 19.75 -9.89 -6.56
N MET A 92 20.22 -9.83 -5.32
CA MET A 92 19.55 -10.47 -4.18
C MET A 92 18.59 -9.51 -3.48
N VAL A 93 17.32 -9.55 -3.87
CA VAL A 93 16.22 -8.80 -3.23
C VAL A 93 15.73 -9.49 -1.95
N ALA A 94 14.99 -8.80 -1.09
CA ALA A 94 14.48 -9.34 0.17
C ALA A 94 13.27 -10.28 -0.03
N SER A 95 13.11 -11.33 0.77
CA SER A 95 11.95 -12.23 0.62
C SER A 95 11.62 -12.94 1.92
N CYS A 96 10.32 -13.14 2.21
CA CYS A 96 9.90 -14.03 3.29
C CYS A 96 9.79 -15.50 2.86
N VAL A 97 10.20 -15.82 1.63
CA VAL A 97 10.33 -17.19 1.13
C VAL A 97 11.80 -17.53 1.05
N LYS A 98 12.24 -18.52 1.85
CA LYS A 98 13.63 -18.97 1.86
C LYS A 98 13.98 -19.68 0.54
N ASN A 99 14.97 -19.17 -0.18
CA ASN A 99 15.48 -19.72 -1.43
C ASN A 99 16.92 -19.24 -1.68
N ASN A 100 17.51 -19.64 -2.81
CA ASN A 100 18.91 -19.33 -3.14
C ASN A 100 19.10 -18.02 -3.93
N VAL A 101 18.02 -17.35 -4.33
CA VAL A 101 18.05 -16.17 -5.23
C VAL A 101 17.57 -14.89 -4.55
N SER A 102 17.30 -14.93 -3.24
CA SER A 102 16.82 -13.80 -2.46
C SER A 102 17.39 -13.83 -1.04
N THR A 103 17.36 -12.67 -0.39
CA THR A 103 17.81 -12.48 0.98
C THR A 103 16.64 -12.68 1.93
N TYR A 104 16.70 -13.74 2.74
CA TYR A 104 15.56 -14.18 3.56
C TYR A 104 15.27 -13.24 4.74
N ILE A 105 13.99 -12.90 4.92
CA ILE A 105 13.40 -12.24 6.08
C ILE A 105 12.52 -13.26 6.80
N ASN A 106 12.73 -13.43 8.10
CA ASN A 106 11.88 -14.30 8.89
C ASN A 106 10.54 -13.60 9.25
N PRO A 107 9.36 -14.13 8.81
CA PRO A 107 8.05 -13.57 9.12
C PRO A 107 7.76 -13.40 10.62
N ALA A 108 8.38 -14.24 11.46
CA ALA A 108 8.18 -14.24 12.90
C ALA A 108 8.99 -13.14 13.63
N LEU A 109 9.77 -12.32 12.91
CA LEU A 109 10.52 -11.22 13.51
C LEU A 109 9.65 -10.09 14.06
N ALA A 110 8.36 -10.06 13.71
CA ALA A 110 7.37 -9.10 14.17
C ALA A 110 6.00 -9.77 14.30
N ASP A 111 5.11 -9.14 15.07
CA ASP A 111 3.70 -9.50 15.12
C ASP A 111 2.90 -8.75 14.04
N VAL A 112 3.33 -7.51 13.75
CA VAL A 112 2.69 -6.58 12.81
C VAL A 112 3.71 -6.12 11.76
N TRP A 113 3.33 -6.25 10.50
CA TRP A 113 4.11 -5.79 9.35
C TRP A 113 3.39 -4.65 8.64
N ILE A 114 4.11 -3.55 8.42
CA ILE A 114 3.59 -2.38 7.68
C ILE A 114 4.11 -2.41 6.24
N LEU A 115 3.21 -2.32 5.27
CA LEU A 115 3.53 -2.30 3.84
C LEU A 115 2.88 -1.07 3.16
N GLU A 116 3.24 -0.81 1.91
CA GLU A 116 2.61 0.23 1.07
C GLU A 116 2.38 -0.27 -0.35
N GLU A 117 1.30 0.17 -0.97
CA GLU A 117 1.02 0.00 -2.39
C GLU A 117 0.74 1.38 -3.06
N PRO A 118 1.28 1.63 -4.28
CA PRO A 118 2.36 0.87 -4.90
C PRO A 118 3.63 0.94 -4.03
N THR A 119 4.42 -0.12 -4.06
CA THR A 119 5.70 -0.15 -3.35
C THR A 119 6.68 0.79 -4.03
N LYS A 120 7.66 1.32 -3.31
CA LYS A 120 8.80 2.02 -3.94
C LYS A 120 9.89 1.02 -4.33
N ARG A 121 9.50 -0.22 -4.62
CA ARG A 121 10.35 -1.36 -4.96
C ARG A 121 10.01 -1.86 -6.35
N GLY A 122 11.03 -2.33 -7.08
CA GLY A 122 10.85 -2.99 -8.37
C GLY A 122 9.90 -2.23 -9.30
N SER A 123 8.83 -2.90 -9.73
CA SER A 123 7.83 -2.35 -10.66
C SER A 123 7.01 -1.19 -10.09
N GLY A 124 6.86 -1.07 -8.77
CA GLY A 124 6.17 0.09 -8.17
C GLY A 124 7.00 1.37 -8.25
N GLN A 125 8.33 1.28 -8.13
CA GLN A 125 9.27 2.39 -8.39
C GLN A 125 9.20 2.81 -9.86
N VAL A 126 9.18 1.83 -10.78
CA VAL A 126 9.07 2.07 -12.23
C VAL A 126 7.74 2.76 -12.55
N ASN A 127 6.62 2.29 -11.99
CA ASN A 127 5.32 2.92 -12.18
C ASN A 127 5.36 4.40 -11.79
N ARG A 128 5.90 4.68 -10.60
CA ARG A 128 5.99 6.05 -10.09
C ARG A 128 6.85 6.94 -10.98
N ALA A 129 7.97 6.42 -11.49
CA ALA A 129 8.83 7.16 -12.41
C ALA A 129 8.12 7.45 -13.73
N ILE A 130 7.41 6.47 -14.30
CA ILE A 130 6.60 6.64 -15.51
C ILE A 130 5.51 7.68 -15.29
N GLU A 131 4.74 7.58 -14.20
CA GLU A 131 3.66 8.51 -13.87
C GLU A 131 4.18 9.94 -13.68
N GLN A 132 5.31 10.11 -12.98
CA GLN A 132 5.95 11.41 -12.78
C GLN A 132 6.41 12.03 -14.11
N ASN A 133 7.07 11.27 -14.97
CA ASN A 133 7.57 11.79 -16.25
C ASN A 133 6.43 12.07 -17.24
N ARG A 134 5.41 11.19 -17.34
CA ARG A 134 4.25 11.42 -18.22
C ARG A 134 3.51 12.71 -17.89
N SER A 135 3.40 13.01 -16.59
CA SER A 135 2.78 14.26 -16.11
C SER A 135 3.54 15.51 -16.62
N GLU A 136 4.86 15.44 -16.73
CA GLU A 136 5.68 16.55 -17.19
C GLU A 136 5.47 16.89 -18.69
N TYR A 137 5.15 15.89 -19.50
CA TYR A 137 4.96 16.07 -20.95
C TYR A 137 3.51 16.28 -21.37
N GLY A 138 2.59 16.49 -20.41
CA GLY A 138 1.17 16.73 -20.69
C GLY A 138 0.46 15.56 -21.37
N GLU A 139 1.05 14.35 -21.32
CA GLU A 139 0.47 13.17 -21.94
C GLU A 139 -0.81 12.71 -21.22
N GLU A 140 -1.71 12.09 -21.98
CA GLU A 140 -2.97 11.58 -21.46
C GLU A 140 -2.75 10.51 -20.40
N LEU A 141 -3.60 10.55 -19.38
CA LEU A 141 -3.65 9.52 -18.34
C LEU A 141 -3.84 8.15 -18.99
N ASP A 142 -2.95 7.19 -18.74
CA ASP A 142 -3.05 5.84 -19.28
C ASP A 142 -3.36 4.84 -18.15
N GLY A 143 -4.66 4.68 -17.89
CA GLY A 143 -5.16 3.77 -16.85
C GLY A 143 -4.86 2.29 -17.14
N VAL A 144 -4.60 1.94 -18.41
CA VAL A 144 -4.27 0.58 -18.82
C VAL A 144 -2.84 0.23 -18.40
N SER A 145 -1.85 1.06 -18.76
CA SER A 145 -0.47 0.85 -18.32
C SER A 145 -0.36 0.87 -16.80
N ALA A 146 -1.05 1.80 -16.12
CA ALA A 146 -1.07 1.82 -14.65
C ALA A 146 -1.62 0.50 -14.10
N ALA A 147 -2.75 0.00 -14.61
CA ALA A 147 -3.32 -1.26 -14.13
C ALA A 147 -2.38 -2.45 -14.38
N ILE A 148 -1.72 -2.52 -15.55
CA ILE A 148 -0.74 -3.57 -15.88
C ILE A 148 0.44 -3.53 -14.90
N THR A 149 1.02 -2.35 -14.65
CA THR A 149 2.14 -2.23 -13.71
C THR A 149 1.71 -2.58 -12.28
N HIS A 150 0.51 -2.16 -11.88
CA HIS A 150 -0.10 -2.57 -10.62
C HIS A 150 -0.27 -4.08 -10.49
N SER A 151 -0.56 -4.76 -11.61
CA SER A 151 -0.67 -6.22 -11.63
C SER A 151 0.68 -6.87 -11.32
N VAL A 152 1.78 -6.36 -11.89
CA VAL A 152 3.12 -6.94 -11.67
C VAL A 152 3.55 -6.84 -10.21
N TYR A 153 3.55 -5.63 -9.60
CA TYR A 153 4.04 -5.51 -8.22
C TYR A 153 3.11 -6.22 -7.22
N ARG A 154 1.80 -6.35 -7.49
CA ARG A 154 0.88 -7.09 -6.60
C ARG A 154 1.22 -8.57 -6.51
N ILE A 155 1.68 -9.17 -7.62
CA ILE A 155 2.18 -10.55 -7.65
C ILE A 155 3.42 -10.63 -6.77
N ASP A 156 4.39 -9.74 -7.01
CA ASP A 156 5.66 -9.68 -6.30
C ASP A 156 5.46 -9.57 -4.79
N GLU A 157 4.70 -8.57 -4.34
CA GLU A 157 4.40 -8.34 -2.93
C GLU A 157 3.57 -9.46 -2.30
N PHE A 158 2.66 -10.07 -3.06
CA PHE A 158 1.89 -11.20 -2.54
C PHE A 158 2.76 -12.41 -2.28
N LEU A 159 3.57 -12.79 -3.26
CA LEU A 159 4.39 -14.01 -3.20
C LEU A 159 5.55 -13.86 -2.22
N ARG A 160 6.22 -12.70 -2.19
CA ARG A 160 7.38 -12.46 -1.33
C ARG A 160 7.02 -12.17 0.12
N PHE A 161 5.88 -11.52 0.37
CA PHE A 161 5.59 -10.96 1.70
C PHE A 161 4.22 -11.34 2.22
N ARG A 162 3.13 -10.93 1.55
CA ARG A 162 1.78 -11.04 2.12
C ARG A 162 1.37 -12.50 2.36
N LYS A 163 1.62 -13.40 1.40
CA LYS A 163 1.29 -14.82 1.56
C LYS A 163 2.07 -15.45 2.73
N PRO A 164 3.41 -15.36 2.81
CA PRO A 164 4.16 -15.82 3.97
C PRO A 164 3.69 -15.23 5.31
N PHE A 165 3.38 -13.93 5.37
CA PHE A 165 2.85 -13.30 6.58
C PHE A 165 1.51 -13.90 7.01
N ARG A 166 0.58 -14.10 6.07
CA ARG A 166 -0.72 -14.72 6.34
C ARG A 166 -0.58 -16.17 6.81
N GLU A 167 0.25 -16.96 6.14
CA GLU A 167 0.53 -18.35 6.52
C GLU A 167 1.18 -18.46 7.91
N ASN A 168 1.90 -17.43 8.34
CA ASN A 168 2.50 -17.33 9.67
C ASN A 168 1.60 -16.59 10.69
N ASN A 169 0.32 -16.38 10.40
CA ASN A 169 -0.67 -15.69 11.25
C ASN A 169 -0.21 -14.32 11.74
N ARG A 170 0.48 -13.55 10.88
CA ARG A 170 0.93 -12.19 11.18
C ARG A 170 -0.14 -11.17 10.85
N ILE A 171 -0.08 -10.02 11.52
CA ILE A 171 -0.91 -8.86 11.21
C ILE A 171 -0.22 -8.06 10.10
N ILE A 172 -0.98 -7.66 9.09
CA ILE A 172 -0.53 -6.88 7.95
C ILE A 172 -1.32 -5.58 7.92
N ILE A 173 -0.64 -4.44 7.93
CA ILE A 173 -1.23 -3.13 7.74
C ILE A 173 -0.62 -2.52 6.50
N ARG A 174 -1.44 -2.04 5.55
CA ARG A 174 -0.89 -1.47 4.32
C ARG A 174 -1.66 -0.28 3.79
N SER A 175 -0.93 0.67 3.19
CA SER A 175 -1.57 1.75 2.45
C SER A 175 -1.97 1.24 1.07
N ARG A 176 -3.26 1.38 0.76
CA ARG A 176 -3.84 1.00 -0.54
C ARG A 176 -3.72 -0.49 -0.91
N SER A 177 -4.46 -0.91 -1.95
CA SER A 177 -4.58 -2.26 -2.51
C SER A 177 -5.23 -2.23 -3.91
N GLU A 178 -5.97 -3.28 -4.27
CA GLU A 178 -6.82 -3.41 -5.46
C GLU A 178 -7.93 -2.37 -5.57
N GLU A 179 -8.27 -1.65 -4.48
CA GLU A 179 -9.15 -0.48 -4.59
C GLU A 179 -8.53 0.68 -5.35
N SER A 180 -7.22 0.64 -5.68
CA SER A 180 -6.62 1.56 -6.65
C SER A 180 -7.35 1.57 -8.01
N ALA A 181 -8.20 0.56 -8.28
CA ALA A 181 -9.20 0.59 -9.34
C ALA A 181 -10.03 1.89 -9.38
N CYS A 182 -10.24 2.54 -8.22
CA CYS A 182 -10.89 3.85 -8.11
C CYS A 182 -10.23 4.92 -8.99
N TYR A 183 -8.95 4.78 -9.29
CA TYR A 183 -8.16 5.69 -10.12
C TYR A 183 -8.01 5.20 -11.58
N GLN A 184 -8.20 3.90 -11.82
CA GLN A 184 -7.78 3.26 -13.08
C GLN A 184 -8.97 2.93 -14.00
N ILE A 185 -10.14 2.68 -13.42
CA ILE A 185 -11.30 2.22 -14.20
C ILE A 185 -11.92 3.36 -15.00
N TYR A 186 -12.21 3.05 -16.26
CA TYR A 186 -12.93 3.87 -17.23
C TYR A 186 -14.12 4.63 -16.63
N ASN A 187 -14.27 5.89 -17.05
CA ASN A 187 -15.46 6.70 -16.83
C ASN A 187 -15.68 7.63 -18.04
N ASN A 188 -16.87 7.60 -18.62
CA ASN A 188 -17.17 8.34 -19.84
C ASN A 188 -17.01 9.88 -19.70
N ASN A 189 -17.24 10.41 -18.49
CA ASN A 189 -17.28 11.84 -18.25
C ASN A 189 -15.93 12.41 -17.81
N PHE A 190 -15.18 11.64 -17.02
CA PHE A 190 -13.97 12.15 -16.36
C PHE A 190 -12.70 11.36 -16.66
N PHE A 191 -12.81 10.15 -17.23
CA PHE A 191 -11.64 9.30 -17.46
C PHE A 191 -11.84 8.27 -18.59
N ARG A 192 -11.82 8.76 -19.84
CA ARG A 192 -12.12 7.94 -21.04
C ARG A 192 -11.02 6.95 -21.43
N SER A 193 -9.78 7.21 -21.02
CA SER A 193 -8.62 6.33 -21.23
C SER A 193 -8.43 5.29 -20.12
N GLY A 194 -9.38 5.20 -19.18
CA GLY A 194 -9.34 4.19 -18.12
C GLY A 194 -9.55 2.78 -18.66
N ILE A 195 -9.02 1.79 -17.95
CA ILE A 195 -9.22 0.38 -18.27
C ILE A 195 -10.66 -0.04 -17.96
N SER A 196 -11.23 -0.95 -18.75
CA SER A 196 -12.54 -1.51 -18.42
C SER A 196 -12.47 -2.32 -17.11
N LEU A 197 -13.57 -2.38 -16.36
CA LEU A 197 -13.62 -3.16 -15.12
C LEU A 197 -13.30 -4.65 -15.37
N GLU A 198 -13.76 -5.20 -16.49
CA GLU A 198 -13.49 -6.60 -16.84
C GLU A 198 -12.01 -6.85 -17.12
N ASN A 199 -11.39 -6.00 -17.93
CA ASN A 199 -9.97 -6.11 -18.24
C ASN A 199 -9.14 -5.93 -16.97
N TYR A 200 -9.49 -4.97 -16.11
CA TYR A 200 -8.87 -4.78 -14.80
C TYR A 200 -8.89 -6.08 -14.00
N LEU A 201 -10.07 -6.65 -13.77
CA LEU A 201 -10.23 -7.86 -12.99
C LEU A 201 -9.50 -9.06 -13.61
N SER A 202 -9.30 -9.09 -14.93
CA SER A 202 -8.58 -10.16 -15.64
C SER A 202 -7.06 -10.09 -15.57
N LEU A 203 -6.45 -9.00 -15.08
CA LEU A 203 -5.00 -8.90 -15.00
C LEU A 203 -4.43 -9.90 -13.98
N PRO A 204 -3.32 -10.60 -14.27
CA PRO A 204 -2.84 -11.73 -13.44
C PRO A 204 -2.69 -11.43 -11.95
N GLY A 205 -2.09 -10.29 -11.59
CA GLY A 205 -1.93 -9.89 -10.19
C GLY A 205 -3.22 -9.46 -9.52
N HIS A 206 -4.20 -9.00 -10.30
CA HIS A 206 -5.52 -8.67 -9.78
C HIS A 206 -6.32 -9.94 -9.50
N LYS A 207 -6.16 -11.00 -10.30
CA LYS A 207 -6.71 -12.33 -9.98
C LYS A 207 -6.24 -12.81 -8.60
N ILE A 208 -4.94 -12.69 -8.33
CA ILE A 208 -4.35 -13.05 -7.03
C ILE A 208 -4.94 -12.18 -5.91
N ALA A 209 -4.97 -10.86 -6.11
CA ALA A 209 -5.49 -9.91 -5.12
C ALA A 209 -6.96 -10.19 -4.78
N PHE A 210 -7.83 -10.35 -5.78
CA PHE A 210 -9.26 -10.63 -5.54
C PHE A 210 -9.56 -12.06 -5.10
N LYS A 211 -8.68 -13.04 -5.41
CA LYS A 211 -8.72 -14.38 -4.79
C LYS A 211 -8.34 -14.33 -3.31
N SER A 212 -7.45 -13.41 -2.95
CA SER A 212 -6.85 -13.30 -1.63
C SER A 212 -6.94 -11.87 -1.07
N PRO A 213 -8.15 -11.28 -0.97
CA PRO A 213 -8.32 -9.88 -0.56
C PRO A 213 -7.88 -9.66 0.89
N PRO A 214 -7.71 -8.40 1.34
CA PRO A 214 -7.55 -8.08 2.74
C PRO A 214 -8.75 -8.58 3.56
N THR A 215 -8.59 -8.70 4.88
CA THR A 215 -9.74 -8.98 5.75
C THR A 215 -10.59 -7.72 5.95
N ASN A 216 -9.94 -6.55 6.00
CA ASN A 216 -10.57 -5.28 6.30
C ASN A 216 -10.04 -4.16 5.39
N ILE A 217 -10.92 -3.23 5.04
CA ILE A 217 -10.57 -2.02 4.31
C ILE A 217 -11.11 -0.83 5.08
N PHE A 218 -10.19 0.03 5.53
CA PHE A 218 -10.47 1.27 6.22
C PHE A 218 -10.35 2.42 5.23
N VAL A 219 -11.49 3.01 4.89
CA VAL A 219 -11.62 4.06 3.89
C VAL A 219 -11.80 5.40 4.61
N VAL A 220 -10.85 6.33 4.47
CA VAL A 220 -11.03 7.70 4.93
C VAL A 220 -11.51 8.54 3.74
N CYS A 221 -12.76 8.97 3.73
CA CYS A 221 -13.36 9.67 2.58
C CYS A 221 -14.27 10.83 2.98
N GLY A 222 -14.50 11.73 2.03
CA GLY A 222 -15.52 12.77 2.12
C GLY A 222 -16.93 12.22 1.87
N PRO A 223 -17.95 13.09 1.90
CA PRO A 223 -19.31 12.71 1.55
C PRO A 223 -19.41 12.28 0.08
N LYS A 224 -20.38 11.42 -0.26
CA LYS A 224 -20.59 10.93 -1.64
C LYS A 224 -20.85 12.04 -2.67
N ASN A 225 -21.43 13.15 -2.22
CA ASN A 225 -21.78 14.34 -2.99
C ASN A 225 -20.83 15.51 -2.68
N TRP A 226 -19.54 15.20 -2.45
CA TRP A 226 -18.53 16.19 -2.11
C TRP A 226 -18.50 17.34 -3.10
N LYS A 227 -18.63 18.57 -2.61
CA LYS A 227 -18.65 19.74 -3.48
C LYS A 227 -17.22 20.16 -3.86
N LYS A 228 -17.09 20.76 -5.03
CA LYS A 228 -15.81 21.24 -5.57
C LYS A 228 -15.14 22.24 -4.64
N GLU A 229 -15.90 23.17 -4.08
CA GLU A 229 -15.42 24.22 -3.19
C GLU A 229 -14.91 23.63 -1.87
N GLU A 230 -15.61 22.63 -1.34
CA GLU A 230 -15.24 21.92 -0.11
C GLU A 230 -13.94 21.12 -0.28
N TYR A 231 -13.79 20.46 -1.43
CA TYR A 231 -12.55 19.76 -1.78
C TYR A 231 -11.38 20.74 -1.90
N ILE A 232 -11.55 21.86 -2.63
CA ILE A 232 -10.50 22.87 -2.82
C ILE A 232 -10.05 23.43 -1.46
N LYS A 233 -10.99 23.78 -0.59
CA LYS A 233 -10.67 24.27 0.76
C LYS A 233 -9.89 23.25 1.59
N LEU A 234 -10.28 21.97 1.54
CA LEU A 234 -9.55 20.92 2.24
C LEU A 234 -8.13 20.73 1.67
N LYS A 235 -8.03 20.73 0.34
CA LYS A 235 -6.77 20.62 -0.39
C LYS A 235 -5.82 21.74 0.01
N GLU A 236 -6.24 23.00 -0.06
CA GLU A 236 -5.44 24.16 0.36
C GLU A 236 -4.91 24.03 1.80
N LYS A 237 -5.76 23.56 2.72
CA LYS A 237 -5.37 23.30 4.12
C LYS A 237 -4.28 22.22 4.23
N ARG A 238 -4.36 21.15 3.43
CA ARG A 238 -3.52 19.94 3.56
C ARG A 238 -2.31 19.91 2.61
N SER A 239 -2.30 20.74 1.57
CA SER A 239 -1.25 20.76 0.54
C SER A 239 -0.30 21.95 0.63
N ARG A 240 -0.44 22.84 1.63
CA ARG A 240 0.40 24.04 1.75
C ARG A 240 1.89 23.66 1.77
N GLY A 241 2.63 24.12 0.76
CA GLY A 241 4.07 23.86 0.60
C GLY A 241 4.44 22.57 -0.14
N ARG A 242 3.48 21.80 -0.67
CA ARG A 242 3.74 20.58 -1.46
C ARG A 242 3.67 20.86 -2.96
N ARG A 243 4.58 20.25 -3.73
CA ARG A 243 4.41 20.08 -5.19
C ARG A 243 3.36 18.99 -5.40
N LEU A 244 2.24 19.37 -6.00
CA LEU A 244 1.16 18.46 -6.36
C LEU A 244 1.41 17.85 -7.73
N ASP A 245 1.07 16.57 -7.87
CA ASP A 245 1.04 15.93 -9.19
C ASP A 245 -0.20 16.34 -10.00
N ASP A 246 -0.26 15.90 -11.26
CA ASP A 246 -1.34 16.29 -12.16
C ASP A 246 -2.68 15.64 -11.83
N HIS A 247 -2.69 14.48 -11.15
CA HIS A 247 -3.91 13.88 -10.65
C HIS A 247 -4.47 14.69 -9.48
N GLU A 248 -3.62 15.14 -8.56
CA GLU A 248 -3.99 15.98 -7.42
C GLU A 248 -4.47 17.37 -7.87
N LYS A 249 -4.06 17.85 -9.05
CA LYS A 249 -4.53 19.11 -9.65
C LYS A 249 -5.94 19.01 -10.24
N LYS A 250 -6.33 17.86 -10.82
CA LYS A 250 -7.62 17.66 -11.49
C LYS A 250 -8.75 17.45 -10.48
N VAL A 251 -9.38 18.55 -10.04
CA VAL A 251 -10.43 18.52 -9.01
C VAL A 251 -11.58 17.56 -9.37
N ASP A 252 -12.09 17.63 -10.59
CA ASP A 252 -13.27 16.82 -10.98
C ASP A 252 -12.95 15.32 -10.99
N TYR A 253 -11.70 14.96 -11.31
CA TYR A 253 -11.20 13.59 -11.18
C TYR A 253 -11.13 13.14 -9.72
N GLN A 254 -10.67 14.01 -8.81
CA GLN A 254 -10.59 13.73 -7.38
C GLN A 254 -11.99 13.58 -6.73
N LEU A 255 -12.97 14.35 -7.20
CA LEU A 255 -14.36 14.18 -6.80
C LEU A 255 -14.92 12.82 -7.26
N LEU A 256 -14.62 12.38 -8.49
CA LEU A 256 -14.98 11.03 -8.96
C LEU A 256 -14.34 9.94 -8.08
N VAL A 257 -13.05 10.05 -7.79
CA VAL A 257 -12.34 9.07 -6.95
C VAL A 257 -12.98 9.02 -5.56
N ASN A 258 -13.26 10.17 -4.94
CA ASN A 258 -13.96 10.20 -3.66
C ASN A 258 -15.35 9.58 -3.74
N GLN A 259 -16.13 9.87 -4.79
CA GLN A 259 -17.44 9.26 -4.99
C GLN A 259 -17.33 7.73 -5.02
N ARG A 260 -16.32 7.16 -5.68
CA ARG A 260 -16.08 5.71 -5.70
C ARG A 260 -15.76 5.14 -4.31
N TYR A 261 -14.99 5.85 -3.50
CA TYR A 261 -14.72 5.46 -2.11
C TYR A 261 -15.92 5.61 -1.17
N ALA A 262 -16.72 6.67 -1.36
CA ALA A 262 -17.81 7.04 -0.48
C ALA A 262 -19.15 6.34 -0.80
N THR A 263 -19.19 5.49 -1.82
CA THR A 263 -20.39 4.76 -2.26
C THR A 263 -20.12 3.27 -2.39
N ASP A 264 -21.14 2.49 -2.72
CA ASP A 264 -21.10 1.03 -2.92
C ASP A 264 -20.25 0.60 -4.13
N TRP A 265 -19.63 1.55 -4.85
CA TRP A 265 -18.77 1.22 -5.99
C TRP A 265 -17.63 0.27 -5.56
N LEU A 266 -17.04 0.53 -4.40
CA LEU A 266 -15.96 -0.30 -3.85
C LEU A 266 -16.44 -1.71 -3.49
N GLU A 267 -17.58 -1.82 -2.81
CA GLU A 267 -18.24 -3.08 -2.49
C GLU A 267 -18.55 -3.87 -3.76
N ASN A 268 -19.04 -3.20 -4.81
CA ASN A 268 -19.35 -3.83 -6.09
C ASN A 268 -18.09 -4.33 -6.82
N LEU A 269 -17.00 -3.57 -6.76
CA LEU A 269 -15.69 -4.00 -7.27
C LEU A 269 -15.25 -5.30 -6.61
N TYR A 270 -15.22 -5.32 -5.27
CA TYR A 270 -14.81 -6.50 -4.50
C TYR A 270 -15.78 -7.65 -4.69
N LYS A 271 -17.10 -7.40 -4.71
CA LYS A 271 -18.12 -8.44 -4.92
C LYS A 271 -17.95 -9.12 -6.27
N LYS A 272 -17.67 -8.35 -7.32
CA LYS A 272 -17.41 -8.91 -8.66
C LYS A 272 -16.09 -9.69 -8.68
N GLY A 273 -15.00 -9.08 -8.23
CA GLY A 273 -13.67 -9.69 -8.26
C GLY A 273 -13.57 -10.96 -7.40
N THR A 274 -14.04 -10.90 -6.16
CA THR A 274 -14.00 -12.06 -5.24
C THR A 274 -14.87 -13.20 -5.74
N LYS A 275 -16.06 -12.91 -6.28
CA LYS A 275 -16.92 -13.93 -6.92
C LYS A 275 -16.23 -14.62 -8.09
N MET A 276 -15.52 -13.87 -8.94
CA MET A 276 -14.82 -14.43 -10.10
C MET A 276 -13.70 -15.41 -9.72
N TYR A 277 -13.04 -15.19 -8.57
CA TYR A 277 -11.83 -15.91 -8.20
C TYR A 277 -11.92 -16.72 -6.89
N GLY A 278 -13.12 -16.83 -6.32
CA GLY A 278 -13.38 -17.59 -5.09
C GLY A 278 -12.82 -16.94 -3.82
N GLY A 279 -12.62 -15.61 -3.84
CA GLY A 279 -12.19 -14.84 -2.67
C GLY A 279 -13.34 -14.57 -1.69
N LYS A 280 -13.00 -14.09 -0.49
CA LYS A 280 -13.97 -13.67 0.52
C LYS A 280 -14.07 -12.15 0.58
N MET A 281 -15.28 -11.60 0.64
CA MET A 281 -15.46 -10.15 0.78
C MET A 281 -14.75 -9.59 2.01
N PRO A 282 -13.98 -8.49 1.87
CA PRO A 282 -13.45 -7.75 3.02
C PRO A 282 -14.57 -7.01 3.74
N GLU A 283 -14.37 -6.75 5.03
CA GLU A 283 -15.20 -5.79 5.76
C GLU A 283 -14.72 -4.36 5.45
N ILE A 284 -15.61 -3.54 4.91
CA ILE A 284 -15.30 -2.15 4.53
C ILE A 284 -15.86 -1.21 5.60
N THR A 285 -14.99 -0.42 6.21
CA THR A 285 -15.35 0.60 7.21
C THR A 285 -14.94 1.98 6.68
N ARG A 286 -15.89 2.92 6.69
CA ARG A 286 -15.65 4.31 6.25
C ARG A 286 -15.47 5.24 7.45
N PHE A 287 -14.50 6.14 7.36
CA PHE A 287 -14.17 7.17 8.32
C PHE A 287 -14.30 8.54 7.64
N ASN A 288 -14.79 9.53 8.39
CA ASN A 288 -15.04 10.86 7.85
C ASN A 288 -13.71 11.63 7.71
N ILE A 289 -13.39 12.07 6.49
CA ILE A 289 -12.16 12.81 6.18
C ILE A 289 -12.02 14.14 6.94
N TYR A 290 -13.14 14.68 7.44
CA TYR A 290 -13.18 15.94 8.20
C TYR A 290 -12.92 15.77 9.69
N ASP A 291 -12.97 14.54 10.21
CA ASP A 291 -12.54 14.25 11.57
C ASP A 291 -11.06 14.62 11.74
N THR A 292 -10.65 14.94 12.98
CA THR A 292 -9.24 15.18 13.27
C THR A 292 -8.43 13.88 13.13
N PRO A 293 -7.10 13.96 12.90
CA PRO A 293 -6.25 12.77 12.89
C PRO A 293 -6.43 11.90 14.13
N GLU A 294 -6.52 12.53 15.31
CA GLU A 294 -6.68 11.85 16.60
C GLU A 294 -8.03 11.12 16.71
N GLU A 295 -9.12 11.74 16.23
CA GLU A 295 -10.45 11.11 16.21
C GLU A 295 -10.47 9.89 15.28
N ILE A 296 -9.85 10.01 14.09
CA ILE A 296 -9.75 8.89 13.13
C ILE A 296 -8.92 7.75 13.74
N ASP A 297 -7.78 8.07 14.36
CA ASP A 297 -6.91 7.09 14.99
C ASP A 297 -7.62 6.33 16.13
N GLN A 298 -8.37 7.04 16.98
CA GLN A 298 -9.19 6.41 18.02
C GLN A 298 -10.26 5.49 17.45
N LYS A 299 -10.97 5.92 16.40
CA LYS A 299 -12.01 5.12 15.73
C LYS A 299 -11.41 3.87 15.08
N MET A 300 -10.26 3.99 14.41
CA MET A 300 -9.55 2.85 13.80
C MET A 300 -9.02 1.89 14.86
N ALA A 301 -8.38 2.40 15.92
CA ALA A 301 -7.89 1.59 17.03
C ALA A 301 -9.03 0.80 17.69
N LYS A 302 -10.16 1.45 17.99
CA LYS A 302 -11.35 0.77 18.52
C LYS A 302 -11.82 -0.34 17.59
N LYS A 303 -11.84 -0.10 16.26
CA LYS A 303 -12.25 -1.11 15.29
C LYS A 303 -11.30 -2.29 15.26
N ILE A 304 -9.99 -2.05 15.29
CA ILE A 304 -8.97 -3.10 15.35
C ILE A 304 -9.10 -3.91 16.65
N SER A 305 -9.26 -3.26 17.80
CA SER A 305 -9.44 -3.95 19.09
C SER A 305 -10.64 -4.89 19.13
N LEU A 306 -11.70 -4.61 18.36
CA LEU A 306 -12.87 -5.48 18.26
C LEU A 306 -12.63 -6.72 17.36
N ILE A 307 -11.58 -6.69 16.54
CA ILE A 307 -11.23 -7.75 15.59
C ILE A 307 -10.16 -8.69 16.16
N LEU A 308 -9.25 -8.17 17.01
CA LEU A 308 -8.20 -8.92 17.70
C LEU A 308 -8.76 -9.87 18.77
#